data_AF-A0A3M9Z741-F1
#
_entry.id   AF-A0A3M9Z741-F1
#
_cell.length_a   1.000
_cell.length_b   1.000
_cell.length_c   1.000
_cell.angle_alpha   90.00
_cell.angle_beta   90.00
_cell.angle_gamma   90.00
#
_symmetry.space_group_name_H-M   'P 1'
#
loop_
_entity.id
_entity.type
_entity.pdbx_description
1 polymer ?
#
loop_
_entity_poly.entity_id
_entity_poly.type
_entity_poly.pdbx_seq_one_letter_code
_entity_poly.pdbx_strand_id
1 'polypeptide(L)'
;MDRFFTVQTLSQTPNPQQIIYAAMHQDYAENFVWDEREHFPNEADAGAIVVKHLLAGNRGHYGPLEHPQIVLNCGFFPHSTMQQIRTHRVGVSFDVQCLAGDTEVTFLHASGRLRKIKISKLYDLWANGEAAIRERKIRGRHGEPPSLYRRDCKTLLRNMKLRVLNEETGIFEIGHIQEVFAQGIQPVYRLTLEDGKTLDCTENHRLFTSKGWQTMKDATGLMVDANREVIGYTQTCYLMANGVIVGEGLYRNKEWLQQRLQAGLTARQIAAEAGCSIEAVKKWVYAYGLRLNKAKLGTLNPWNRGLKGAYRLNLTPEKRRERRERSRQITRRGPDSNFWKGGVTEERVAIGAWTRTIAPQIHEKFDYTCQRCGIRGGTLHAHHLLPVYACPEKAFDPANLVTLCKTCHEFIHHQNQELSFAQTVVPIQALPQKPKPRGNKLKAHPVKVVQIKYLGLQRTYDLEVAGEWHNFVANGVVVHNSFRYTGSRIIDVVEGKRDIEEVFYLRPVGSYSDRQGKRYDYTEDLRQQDLDWCLKACYRYAERIQQGFSEEHARGIIPFDVRQHWVMSANVRSLMHLLDLRWKLDAQLEAQQLCELIWKSFKEWVPAIAEWYEANRAKKARLAP
;
A
#
# COMPACT_ATOMS: atom_id res chain seq x y z
N MET A 1 -7.18 -15.36 31.62
CA MET A 1 -7.13 -15.19 30.16
C MET A 1 -6.13 -14.10 29.85
N ASP A 2 -5.29 -14.27 28.82
CA ASP A 2 -4.32 -13.25 28.39
C ASP A 2 -5.04 -11.95 27.98
N ARG A 3 -4.47 -10.78 28.32
CA ARG A 3 -5.12 -9.48 28.07
C ARG A 3 -5.20 -9.11 26.59
N PHE A 4 -4.37 -9.70 25.73
CA PHE A 4 -4.32 -9.38 24.31
C PHE A 4 -5.17 -10.31 23.45
N PHE A 5 -5.47 -11.52 23.93
CA PHE A 5 -6.27 -12.48 23.17
C PHE A 5 -7.63 -11.88 22.83
N THR A 6 -7.94 -11.85 21.53
CA THR A 6 -9.18 -11.27 21.05
C THR A 6 -9.71 -12.06 19.87
N VAL A 7 -11.04 -12.18 19.81
CA VAL A 7 -11.77 -12.70 18.65
C VAL A 7 -12.88 -11.72 18.35
N GLN A 8 -12.98 -11.31 17.09
CA GLN A 8 -14.01 -10.40 16.63
C GLN A 8 -14.70 -10.99 15.39
N THR A 9 -16.02 -10.88 15.34
CA THR A 9 -16.79 -11.27 14.15
C THR A 9 -16.59 -10.21 13.07
N LEU A 10 -16.08 -10.62 11.90
CA LEU A 10 -15.97 -9.75 10.73
C LEU A 10 -17.25 -9.76 9.90
N SER A 11 -17.84 -10.94 9.71
CA SER A 11 -19.10 -11.12 9.00
C SER A 11 -19.74 -12.43 9.40
N GLN A 12 -21.06 -12.51 9.38
CA GLN A 12 -21.79 -13.74 9.62
C GLN A 12 -23.10 -13.74 8.83
N THR A 13 -23.63 -14.92 8.52
CA THR A 13 -24.92 -15.05 7.86
C THR A 13 -26.03 -14.49 8.74
N PRO A 14 -26.90 -13.58 8.24
CA PRO A 14 -28.05 -13.09 8.99
C PRO A 14 -29.12 -14.18 9.09
N ASN A 15 -29.85 -14.22 10.22
CA ASN A 15 -30.87 -15.23 10.52
C ASN A 15 -30.42 -16.67 10.21
N PRO A 16 -29.30 -17.12 10.83
CA PRO A 16 -28.70 -18.41 10.50
C PRO A 16 -29.64 -19.59 10.79
N GLN A 17 -30.50 -19.53 11.82
CA GLN A 17 -31.38 -20.63 12.17
C GLN A 17 -32.54 -20.76 11.18
N GLN A 18 -33.05 -19.65 10.61
CA GLN A 18 -33.98 -19.71 9.48
C GLN A 18 -33.37 -20.39 8.26
N ILE A 19 -32.09 -20.16 7.99
CA ILE A 19 -31.39 -20.80 6.86
C ILE A 19 -31.20 -22.30 7.11
N ILE A 20 -30.84 -22.69 8.33
CA ILE A 20 -30.76 -24.11 8.71
C ILE A 20 -32.15 -24.76 8.60
N TYR A 21 -33.19 -24.07 9.06
CA TYR A 21 -34.57 -24.53 8.92
C TYR A 21 -34.96 -24.70 7.46
N ALA A 22 -34.67 -23.74 6.59
CA ALA A 22 -35.00 -23.81 5.16
C ALA A 22 -34.30 -25.00 4.47
N ALA A 23 -33.02 -25.23 4.79
CA ALA A 23 -32.28 -26.39 4.29
C ALA A 23 -32.92 -27.70 4.75
N MET A 24 -33.18 -27.83 6.06
CA MET A 24 -33.88 -28.98 6.62
C MET A 24 -35.27 -29.19 6.01
N HIS A 25 -36.05 -28.12 5.82
CA HIS A 25 -37.40 -28.19 5.26
C HIS A 25 -37.35 -28.65 3.80
N GLN A 26 -36.38 -28.17 3.02
CA GLN A 26 -36.20 -28.58 1.63
C GLN A 26 -35.84 -30.06 1.49
N ASP A 27 -35.15 -30.65 2.47
CA ASP A 27 -34.84 -32.09 2.48
C ASP A 27 -36.10 -32.98 2.56
N TYR A 28 -37.23 -32.42 3.04
CA TYR A 28 -38.50 -33.14 3.20
C TYR A 28 -39.65 -32.56 2.37
N ALA A 29 -39.46 -31.41 1.71
CA ALA A 29 -40.47 -30.75 0.89
C ALA A 29 -40.29 -31.10 -0.59
N GLU A 30 -41.37 -31.55 -1.23
CA GLU A 30 -41.41 -31.76 -2.70
C GLU A 30 -41.45 -30.43 -3.46
N ASN A 31 -41.96 -29.37 -2.82
CA ASN A 31 -42.07 -28.03 -3.39
C ASN A 31 -40.76 -27.24 -3.26
N PHE A 32 -40.64 -26.18 -4.06
CA PHE A 32 -39.51 -25.25 -3.99
C PHE A 32 -39.65 -24.36 -2.75
N VAL A 33 -38.83 -24.60 -1.72
CA VAL A 33 -38.96 -23.97 -0.39
C VAL A 33 -38.83 -22.45 -0.42
N TRP A 34 -38.22 -21.89 -1.47
CA TRP A 34 -38.18 -20.45 -1.70
C TRP A 34 -39.58 -19.82 -1.79
N ASP A 35 -40.55 -20.54 -2.35
CA ASP A 35 -41.92 -20.03 -2.53
C ASP A 35 -42.68 -19.96 -1.20
N GLU A 36 -42.23 -20.71 -0.20
CA GLU A 36 -42.81 -20.75 1.15
C GLU A 36 -42.12 -19.81 2.14
N ARG A 37 -41.11 -19.04 1.71
CA ARG A 37 -40.26 -18.21 2.60
C ARG A 37 -41.01 -17.19 3.45
N GLU A 38 -42.17 -16.72 3.00
CA GLU A 38 -43.02 -15.79 3.76
C GLU A 38 -43.69 -16.45 4.97
N HIS A 39 -43.80 -17.77 4.96
CA HIS A 39 -44.38 -18.58 6.04
C HIS A 39 -43.31 -19.19 6.95
N PHE A 40 -42.03 -18.83 6.78
CA PHE A 40 -40.99 -19.35 7.65
C PHE A 40 -41.20 -18.90 9.09
N PRO A 41 -40.92 -19.78 10.07
CA PRO A 41 -40.88 -19.37 11.46
C PRO A 41 -39.85 -18.26 11.65
N ASN A 42 -40.06 -17.40 12.64
CA ASN A 42 -39.06 -16.41 13.02
C ASN A 42 -37.75 -17.11 13.47
N GLU A 43 -36.66 -16.36 13.60
CA GLU A 43 -35.33 -16.90 13.89
C GLU A 43 -35.27 -17.75 15.18
N ALA A 44 -36.00 -17.38 16.23
CA ALA A 44 -36.03 -18.13 17.48
C ALA A 44 -36.80 -19.45 17.35
N ASP A 45 -37.98 -19.40 16.73
CA ASP A 45 -38.83 -20.57 16.50
C ASP A 45 -38.16 -21.55 15.52
N ALA A 46 -37.50 -21.04 14.47
CA ALA A 46 -36.70 -21.82 13.54
C ALA A 46 -35.60 -22.59 14.30
N GLY A 47 -34.91 -21.93 15.22
CA GLY A 47 -33.91 -22.54 16.10
C GLY A 47 -34.48 -23.69 16.95
N ALA A 48 -35.64 -23.48 17.58
CA ALA A 48 -36.30 -24.50 18.39
C ALA A 48 -36.70 -25.74 17.56
N ILE A 49 -37.21 -25.52 16.34
CA ILE A 49 -37.58 -26.59 15.41
C ILE A 49 -36.33 -27.36 14.97
N VAL A 50 -35.25 -26.67 14.59
CA VAL A 50 -33.95 -27.25 14.22
C VAL A 50 -33.42 -28.13 15.35
N VAL A 51 -33.42 -27.64 16.58
CA VAL A 51 -32.99 -28.43 17.74
C VAL A 51 -33.85 -29.68 17.89
N LYS A 52 -35.18 -29.56 17.81
CA LYS A 52 -36.11 -30.69 17.98
C LYS A 52 -35.96 -31.78 16.91
N HIS A 53 -35.74 -31.40 15.65
CA HIS A 53 -35.79 -32.34 14.53
C HIS A 53 -34.41 -32.85 14.09
N LEU A 54 -33.37 -32.01 14.17
CA LEU A 54 -32.01 -32.35 13.74
C LEU A 54 -31.11 -32.80 14.88
N LEU A 55 -31.20 -32.16 16.05
CA LEU A 55 -30.21 -32.31 17.13
C LEU A 55 -30.69 -33.19 18.28
N ALA A 56 -31.97 -33.10 18.65
CA ALA A 56 -32.57 -33.92 19.69
C ALA A 56 -32.69 -35.39 19.25
N GLY A 57 -32.41 -36.31 20.17
CA GLY A 57 -32.46 -37.75 19.90
C GLY A 57 -31.28 -38.31 19.09
N ASN A 58 -30.21 -37.53 18.87
CA ASN A 58 -28.96 -37.98 18.25
C ASN A 58 -29.12 -38.54 16.82
N ARG A 59 -30.10 -38.03 16.06
CA ARG A 59 -30.47 -38.52 14.72
C ARG A 59 -29.41 -38.26 13.63
N GLY A 60 -28.38 -37.46 13.92
CA GLY A 60 -27.17 -37.38 13.10
C GLY A 60 -27.27 -36.55 11.81
N HIS A 61 -28.38 -35.85 11.57
CA HIS A 61 -28.54 -35.04 10.36
C HIS A 61 -27.91 -33.64 10.52
N TYR A 62 -26.59 -33.57 10.33
CA TYR A 62 -25.81 -32.33 10.51
C TYR A 62 -25.59 -31.52 9.22
N GLY A 63 -26.02 -32.02 8.07
CA GLY A 63 -25.88 -31.35 6.76
C GLY A 63 -26.44 -29.92 6.75
N PRO A 64 -27.68 -29.69 7.26
CA PRO A 64 -28.26 -28.36 7.30
C PRO A 64 -27.45 -27.31 8.11
N LEU A 65 -26.60 -27.76 9.05
CA LEU A 65 -25.73 -26.87 9.83
C LEU A 65 -24.51 -26.35 9.03
N GLU A 66 -24.29 -26.83 7.81
CA GLU A 66 -23.14 -26.43 7.00
C GLU A 66 -23.39 -25.15 6.20
N HIS A 67 -24.65 -24.71 6.08
CA HIS A 67 -25.03 -23.58 5.25
C HIS A 67 -24.66 -22.21 5.85
N PRO A 68 -24.97 -21.89 7.13
CA PRO A 68 -24.61 -20.60 7.69
C PRO A 68 -23.10 -20.51 7.90
N GLN A 69 -22.51 -19.37 7.57
CA GLN A 69 -21.07 -19.10 7.64
C GLN A 69 -20.78 -17.93 8.57
N ILE A 70 -19.69 -18.03 9.32
CA ILE A 70 -19.13 -16.97 10.15
C ILE A 70 -17.65 -16.77 9.81
N VAL A 71 -17.21 -15.51 9.79
CA VAL A 71 -15.82 -15.11 9.60
C VAL A 71 -15.35 -14.38 10.85
N LEU A 72 -14.28 -14.89 11.45
CA LEU A 72 -13.72 -14.42 12.71
C LEU A 72 -12.30 -13.91 12.48
N ASN A 73 -11.99 -12.75 13.05
CA ASN A 73 -10.62 -12.26 13.20
C ASN A 73 -10.10 -12.66 14.57
N CYS A 74 -9.10 -13.54 14.61
CA CYS A 74 -8.45 -14.00 15.82
C CYS A 74 -7.10 -13.28 15.98
N GLY A 75 -6.91 -12.60 17.11
CA GLY A 75 -5.75 -11.76 17.33
C GLY A 75 -4.94 -12.14 18.57
N PHE A 76 -3.63 -11.95 18.45
CA PHE A 76 -2.63 -12.01 19.52
C PHE A 76 -2.41 -13.38 20.18
N PHE A 77 -2.92 -14.45 19.59
CA PHE A 77 -2.64 -15.82 20.05
C PHE A 77 -1.25 -16.27 19.61
N PRO A 78 -0.59 -17.17 20.35
CA PRO A 78 0.71 -17.71 19.94
C PRO A 78 0.59 -18.51 18.64
N HIS A 79 1.67 -18.54 17.86
CA HIS A 79 1.77 -19.31 16.63
C HIS A 79 1.46 -20.79 16.84
N SER A 80 1.80 -21.34 18.02
CA SER A 80 1.45 -22.69 18.45
C SER A 80 -0.05 -22.97 18.38
N THR A 81 -0.89 -22.06 18.87
CA THR A 81 -2.35 -22.17 18.80
C THR A 81 -2.81 -22.18 17.35
N MET A 82 -2.36 -21.22 16.52
CA MET A 82 -2.73 -21.17 15.10
C MET A 82 -2.38 -22.48 14.38
N GLN A 83 -1.20 -23.04 14.65
CA GLN A 83 -0.77 -24.32 14.07
C GLN A 83 -1.61 -25.52 14.55
N GLN A 84 -2.23 -25.45 15.72
CA GLN A 84 -3.12 -26.51 16.21
C GLN A 84 -4.55 -26.37 15.71
N ILE A 85 -5.00 -25.16 15.40
CA ILE A 85 -6.32 -24.94 14.80
C ILE A 85 -6.28 -25.30 13.31
N ARG A 86 -5.19 -24.97 12.60
CA ARG A 86 -5.06 -25.28 11.16
C ARG A 86 -5.05 -26.77 10.83
N THR A 87 -4.87 -27.67 11.80
CA THR A 87 -4.93 -29.13 11.56
C THR A 87 -6.37 -29.62 11.43
N HIS A 88 -7.34 -28.83 11.89
CA HIS A 88 -8.77 -29.16 11.89
C HIS A 88 -9.50 -28.53 10.71
N ARG A 89 -8.93 -28.66 9.50
CA ARG A 89 -9.36 -28.01 8.24
C ARG A 89 -10.70 -28.48 7.67
N VAL A 90 -11.48 -29.28 8.38
CA VAL A 90 -12.81 -29.69 7.92
C VAL A 90 -13.75 -28.50 8.11
N GLY A 91 -13.99 -27.75 7.02
CA GLY A 91 -14.88 -26.59 6.98
C GLY A 91 -14.38 -25.33 7.68
N VAL A 92 -13.06 -25.22 7.93
CA VAL A 92 -12.39 -24.00 8.41
C VAL A 92 -11.35 -23.52 7.40
N SER A 93 -11.53 -22.30 6.86
CA SER A 93 -10.58 -21.65 5.92
C SER A 93 -9.73 -20.60 6.62
N PHE A 94 -8.49 -20.39 6.16
CA PHE A 94 -7.57 -19.36 6.63
C PHE A 94 -7.15 -18.46 5.46
N ASP A 95 -7.19 -17.14 5.63
CA ASP A 95 -6.93 -16.20 4.54
C ASP A 95 -5.43 -15.98 4.25
N VAL A 96 -5.10 -15.97 2.95
CA VAL A 96 -3.85 -15.44 2.39
C VAL A 96 -4.22 -14.54 1.20
N GLN A 97 -3.98 -13.24 1.34
CA GLN A 97 -4.28 -12.22 0.31
C GLN A 97 -3.13 -12.14 -0.70
N CYS A 98 -3.43 -12.10 -2.01
CA CYS A 98 -2.42 -12.38 -3.05
C CYS A 98 -2.72 -11.79 -4.44
N LEU A 99 -1.66 -11.41 -5.16
CA LEU A 99 -1.70 -11.00 -6.58
C LEU A 99 -0.98 -12.01 -7.47
N ALA A 100 -1.38 -12.11 -8.75
CA ALA A 100 -0.67 -12.93 -9.73
C ALA A 100 0.71 -12.36 -10.08
N GLY A 101 1.66 -13.23 -10.46
CA GLY A 101 3.04 -12.81 -10.77
C GLY A 101 3.20 -11.80 -11.91
N ASP A 102 2.27 -11.76 -12.86
CA ASP A 102 2.30 -10.83 -14.00
C ASP A 102 1.78 -9.43 -13.67
N THR A 103 1.23 -9.22 -12.47
CA THR A 103 0.69 -7.95 -12.03
C THR A 103 1.78 -6.87 -11.94
N GLU A 104 1.59 -5.75 -12.63
CA GLU A 104 2.53 -4.65 -12.72
C GLU A 104 2.34 -3.61 -11.61
N VAL A 105 3.33 -3.46 -10.74
CA VAL A 105 3.37 -2.45 -9.69
C VAL A 105 3.85 -1.11 -10.26
N THR A 106 3.17 -0.02 -9.89
CA THR A 106 3.41 1.32 -10.44
C THR A 106 4.35 2.17 -9.58
N PHE A 107 5.44 2.62 -10.17
CA PHE A 107 6.45 3.50 -9.56
C PHE A 107 6.54 4.85 -10.28
N LEU A 108 7.09 5.84 -9.59
CA LEU A 108 7.37 7.17 -10.10
C LEU A 108 8.88 7.35 -10.34
N HIS A 109 9.28 7.65 -11.57
CA HIS A 109 10.67 8.01 -11.87
C HIS A 109 10.97 9.45 -11.40
N ALA A 110 12.24 9.77 -11.14
CA ALA A 110 12.66 11.13 -10.77
C ALA A 110 12.26 12.20 -11.81
N SER A 111 12.14 11.80 -13.07
CA SER A 111 11.67 12.65 -14.18
C SER A 111 10.14 12.83 -14.22
N GLY A 112 9.38 12.27 -13.27
CA GLY A 112 7.91 12.32 -13.22
C GLY A 112 7.19 11.30 -14.11
N ARG A 113 7.92 10.43 -14.84
CA ARG A 113 7.33 9.36 -15.66
C ARG A 113 6.93 8.16 -14.81
N LEU A 114 5.87 7.46 -15.18
CA LEU A 114 5.50 6.19 -14.57
C LEU A 114 6.42 5.07 -15.07
N ARG A 115 6.86 4.23 -14.15
CA ARG A 115 7.56 2.97 -14.44
C ARG A 115 6.73 1.83 -13.86
N LYS A 116 6.55 0.78 -14.63
CA LYS A 116 5.81 -0.41 -14.21
C LYS A 116 6.76 -1.60 -14.12
N ILE A 117 6.64 -2.42 -13.08
CA ILE A 117 7.45 -3.63 -12.89
C ILE A 117 6.54 -4.75 -12.41
N LYS A 118 6.62 -5.92 -13.06
CA LYS A 118 5.91 -7.13 -12.62
C LYS A 118 6.29 -7.52 -11.19
N ILE A 119 5.32 -7.93 -10.39
CA ILE A 119 5.53 -8.27 -8.98
C ILE A 119 6.42 -9.53 -8.83
N SER A 120 6.31 -10.50 -9.73
CA SER A 120 7.24 -11.64 -9.81
C SER A 120 8.69 -11.18 -9.99
N LYS A 121 8.93 -10.25 -10.92
CA LYS A 121 10.25 -9.67 -11.15
C LYS A 121 10.75 -8.86 -9.96
N LEU A 122 9.86 -8.16 -9.25
CA LEU A 122 10.21 -7.49 -8.00
C LEU A 122 10.64 -8.49 -6.93
N TYR A 123 9.90 -9.59 -6.78
CA TYR A 123 10.25 -10.66 -5.86
C TYR A 123 11.60 -11.30 -6.22
N ASP A 124 11.85 -11.60 -7.49
CA ASP A 124 13.12 -12.16 -7.93
C ASP A 124 14.30 -11.23 -7.61
N LEU A 125 14.15 -9.92 -7.88
CA LEU A 125 15.16 -8.93 -7.51
C LEU A 125 15.34 -8.82 -5.99
N TRP A 126 14.24 -8.95 -5.23
CA TRP A 126 14.25 -8.85 -3.76
C TRP A 126 14.92 -10.06 -3.10
N ALA A 127 14.58 -11.27 -3.54
CA ALA A 127 15.05 -12.52 -2.97
C ALA A 127 16.43 -12.93 -3.50
N ASN A 128 16.68 -12.73 -4.79
CA ASN A 128 17.84 -13.29 -5.49
C ASN A 128 18.85 -12.23 -6.00
N GLY A 129 18.54 -10.93 -5.86
CA GLY A 129 19.38 -9.84 -6.37
C GLY A 129 19.34 -9.67 -7.89
N GLU A 130 20.29 -8.90 -8.44
CA GLU A 130 20.41 -8.70 -9.89
C GLU A 130 20.63 -10.05 -10.60
N ALA A 131 19.95 -10.29 -11.73
CA ALA A 131 20.14 -11.52 -12.51
C ALA A 131 21.57 -11.66 -13.06
N ALA A 132 22.26 -10.55 -13.30
CA ALA A 132 23.64 -10.53 -13.77
C ALA A 132 24.60 -11.03 -12.68
N ILE A 133 25.34 -12.08 -13.01
CA ILE A 133 26.42 -12.59 -12.16
C ILE A 133 27.62 -11.67 -12.36
N ARG A 134 28.10 -11.07 -11.26
CA ARG A 134 29.27 -10.20 -11.24
C ARG A 134 30.43 -10.95 -10.63
N GLU A 135 31.64 -10.62 -11.06
CA GLU A 135 32.86 -11.13 -10.47
C GLU A 135 33.48 -10.08 -9.55
N ARG A 136 33.75 -10.48 -8.31
CA ARG A 136 34.55 -9.71 -7.37
C ARG A 136 35.99 -10.18 -7.45
N LYS A 137 36.89 -9.36 -8.00
CA LYS A 137 38.33 -9.70 -8.16
C LYS A 137 39.20 -9.42 -6.93
N ILE A 138 38.72 -8.57 -6.02
CA ILE A 138 39.43 -8.15 -4.81
C ILE A 138 38.50 -8.25 -3.60
N ARG A 139 39.08 -8.34 -2.39
CA ARG A 139 38.31 -8.45 -1.15
C ARG A 139 37.32 -7.29 -0.98
N GLY A 140 36.11 -7.61 -0.53
CA GLY A 140 35.02 -6.66 -0.37
C GLY A 140 35.21 -5.65 0.75
N ARG A 141 34.41 -4.57 0.73
CA ARG A 141 34.36 -3.59 1.82
C ARG A 141 33.96 -4.21 3.17
N HIS A 142 33.28 -5.35 3.15
CA HIS A 142 32.91 -6.13 4.34
C HIS A 142 33.77 -7.40 4.52
N GLY A 143 34.96 -7.44 3.91
CA GLY A 143 35.89 -8.56 4.04
C GLY A 143 35.57 -9.79 3.18
N GLU A 144 34.55 -9.70 2.31
CA GLU A 144 34.09 -10.81 1.46
C GLU A 144 35.21 -11.24 0.49
N PRO A 145 35.51 -12.55 0.35
CA PRO A 145 36.55 -13.02 -0.55
C PRO A 145 36.18 -12.78 -2.03
N PRO A 146 37.17 -12.78 -2.94
CA PRO A 146 36.91 -12.78 -4.38
C PRO A 146 35.99 -13.96 -4.78
N SER A 147 34.85 -13.65 -5.40
CA SER A 147 33.86 -14.66 -5.80
C SER A 147 32.88 -14.10 -6.84
N LEU A 148 32.14 -15.01 -7.48
CA LEU A 148 30.98 -14.66 -8.29
C LEU A 148 29.79 -14.37 -7.37
N TYR A 149 29.08 -13.27 -7.61
CA TYR A 149 27.95 -12.86 -6.78
C TYR A 149 26.87 -12.14 -7.59
N ARG A 150 25.64 -12.15 -7.07
CA ARG A 150 24.55 -11.29 -7.54
C ARG A 150 24.46 -10.08 -6.62
N ARG A 151 24.29 -8.89 -7.20
CA ARG A 151 24.19 -7.66 -6.41
C ARG A 151 22.86 -7.62 -5.67
N ASP A 152 22.89 -7.40 -4.36
CA ASP A 152 21.69 -7.16 -3.56
C ASP A 152 20.95 -5.90 -4.06
N CYS A 153 19.66 -6.07 -4.33
CA CYS A 153 18.79 -5.02 -4.82
C CYS A 153 17.89 -4.43 -3.74
N LYS A 154 17.83 -4.97 -2.52
CA LYS A 154 16.88 -4.55 -1.48
C LYS A 154 16.95 -3.06 -1.19
N THR A 155 18.14 -2.51 -0.97
CA THR A 155 18.33 -1.06 -0.74
C THR A 155 17.86 -0.23 -1.93
N LEU A 156 18.13 -0.70 -3.16
CA LEU A 156 17.71 -0.01 -4.38
C LEU A 156 16.18 -0.03 -4.53
N LEU A 157 15.55 -1.17 -4.27
CA LEU A 157 14.09 -1.37 -4.34
C LEU A 157 13.35 -0.58 -3.26
N ARG A 158 13.85 -0.56 -2.02
CA ARG A 158 13.30 0.28 -0.93
C ARG A 158 13.35 1.78 -1.29
N ASN A 159 14.40 2.22 -1.98
CA ASN A 159 14.53 3.61 -2.43
C ASN A 159 13.68 3.95 -3.67
N MET A 160 13.02 2.98 -4.30
CA MET A 160 12.11 3.26 -5.41
C MET A 160 10.85 3.97 -4.91
N LYS A 161 10.43 5.01 -5.64
CA LYS A 161 9.23 5.79 -5.33
C LYS A 161 8.00 5.02 -5.78
N LEU A 162 7.34 4.34 -4.86
CA LEU A 162 6.10 3.61 -5.09
C LEU A 162 4.92 4.58 -5.12
N ARG A 163 3.94 4.36 -5.99
CA ARG A 163 2.70 5.14 -5.99
C ARG A 163 1.72 4.53 -4.99
N VAL A 164 1.34 5.35 -4.01
CA VAL A 164 0.43 5.00 -2.90
C VAL A 164 -0.73 5.99 -2.90
N LEU A 165 -1.92 5.55 -2.52
CA LEU A 165 -3.10 6.39 -2.35
C LEU A 165 -3.18 6.84 -0.89
N ASN A 166 -3.20 8.15 -0.66
CA ASN A 166 -3.61 8.70 0.63
C ASN A 166 -5.14 8.58 0.74
N GLU A 167 -5.62 7.76 1.68
CA GLU A 167 -7.03 7.36 1.77
C GLU A 167 -7.93 8.49 2.28
N GLU A 168 -7.40 9.38 3.13
CA GLU A 168 -8.12 10.57 3.61
C GLU A 168 -8.38 11.58 2.49
N THR A 169 -7.35 11.88 1.69
CA THR A 169 -7.43 12.91 0.65
C THR A 169 -7.88 12.36 -0.70
N GLY A 170 -7.75 11.06 -0.91
CA GLY A 170 -7.94 10.37 -2.20
C GLY A 170 -6.86 10.69 -3.23
N ILE A 171 -5.73 11.26 -2.80
CA ILE A 171 -4.66 11.74 -3.68
C ILE A 171 -3.49 10.75 -3.69
N PHE A 172 -2.89 10.54 -4.86
CA PHE A 172 -1.68 9.72 -4.95
C PHE A 172 -0.45 10.45 -4.41
N GLU A 173 0.23 9.77 -3.49
CA GLU A 173 1.48 10.19 -2.87
C GLU A 173 2.61 9.20 -3.20
N ILE A 174 3.80 9.51 -2.69
CA ILE A 174 4.98 8.67 -2.84
C ILE A 174 5.17 7.88 -1.56
N GLY A 175 5.09 6.56 -1.66
CA GLY A 175 5.52 5.63 -0.63
C GLY A 175 6.75 4.83 -1.06
N HIS A 176 7.11 3.85 -0.25
CA HIS A 176 8.29 3.01 -0.45
C HIS A 176 7.96 1.55 -0.17
N ILE A 177 8.61 0.63 -0.88
CA ILE A 177 8.48 -0.80 -0.60
C ILE A 177 9.20 -1.09 0.72
N GLN A 178 8.53 -1.79 1.62
CA GLN A 178 9.12 -2.36 2.83
C GLN A 178 9.63 -3.78 2.56
N GLU A 179 8.81 -4.61 1.90
CA GLU A 179 9.11 -6.01 1.57
C GLU A 179 8.37 -6.49 0.31
N VAL A 180 8.87 -7.55 -0.35
CA VAL A 180 8.19 -8.29 -1.43
C VAL A 180 8.32 -9.79 -1.16
N PHE A 181 7.22 -10.55 -1.22
CA PHE A 181 7.22 -11.97 -0.88
C PHE A 181 6.30 -12.81 -1.78
N ALA A 182 6.60 -14.12 -1.86
CA ALA A 182 5.79 -15.11 -2.57
C ALA A 182 4.86 -15.85 -1.60
N GLN A 183 3.64 -16.16 -2.06
CA GLN A 183 2.57 -16.73 -1.24
C GLN A 183 2.09 -18.11 -1.74
N GLY A 184 2.83 -18.70 -2.69
CA GLY A 184 2.58 -20.05 -3.20
C GLY A 184 1.65 -20.06 -4.41
N ILE A 185 1.04 -21.23 -4.67
CA ILE A 185 0.14 -21.44 -5.80
C ILE A 185 -1.31 -21.31 -5.31
N GLN A 186 -2.09 -20.45 -5.95
CA GLN A 186 -3.46 -20.10 -5.54
C GLN A 186 -4.38 -19.92 -6.76
N PRO A 187 -5.71 -20.07 -6.60
CA PRO A 187 -6.68 -19.76 -7.66
C PRO A 187 -6.66 -18.26 -7.98
N VAL A 188 -6.46 -17.91 -9.25
CA VAL A 188 -6.39 -16.52 -9.71
C VAL A 188 -7.53 -16.21 -10.68
N TYR A 189 -8.10 -15.02 -10.51
CA TYR A 189 -9.15 -14.48 -11.37
C TYR A 189 -8.68 -13.17 -12.00
N ARG A 190 -9.00 -13.00 -13.28
CA ARG A 190 -8.79 -11.76 -14.03
C ARG A 190 -10.03 -10.90 -13.98
N LEU A 191 -9.92 -9.75 -13.34
CA LEU A 191 -10.88 -8.65 -13.44
C LEU A 191 -10.53 -7.80 -14.67
N THR A 192 -11.53 -7.49 -15.49
CA THR A 192 -11.41 -6.52 -16.59
C THR A 192 -12.28 -5.31 -16.27
N LEU A 193 -11.68 -4.13 -16.36
CA LEU A 193 -12.34 -2.83 -16.13
C LEU A 193 -12.83 -2.24 -17.45
N GLU A 194 -13.85 -1.37 -17.39
CA GLU A 194 -14.46 -0.70 -18.57
C GLU A 194 -13.46 0.16 -19.36
N ASP A 195 -12.38 0.60 -18.71
CA ASP A 195 -11.32 1.38 -19.34
C ASP A 195 -10.21 0.53 -19.99
N GLY A 196 -10.41 -0.80 -19.99
CA GLY A 196 -9.50 -1.79 -20.57
C GLY A 196 -8.37 -2.24 -19.65
N LYS A 197 -8.27 -1.74 -18.41
CA LYS A 197 -7.30 -2.26 -17.43
C LYS A 197 -7.72 -3.66 -16.98
N THR A 198 -6.73 -4.50 -16.67
CA THR A 198 -6.96 -5.84 -16.11
C THR A 198 -6.18 -6.04 -14.82
N LEU A 199 -6.75 -6.71 -13.84
CA LEU A 199 -6.07 -7.07 -12.59
C LEU A 199 -6.27 -8.57 -12.32
N ASP A 200 -5.16 -9.27 -12.10
CA ASP A 200 -5.17 -10.71 -11.82
C ASP A 200 -4.87 -10.90 -10.32
N CYS A 201 -5.88 -11.34 -9.55
CA CYS A 201 -5.81 -11.48 -8.10
C CYS A 201 -6.63 -12.67 -7.59
N THR A 202 -6.47 -12.99 -6.30
CA THR A 202 -7.25 -14.04 -5.64
C THR A 202 -8.59 -13.50 -5.12
N GLU A 203 -9.53 -14.40 -4.81
CA GLU A 203 -10.86 -14.07 -4.25
C GLU A 203 -10.78 -13.16 -3.03
N ASN A 204 -9.77 -13.37 -2.20
CA ASN A 204 -9.66 -12.72 -0.89
C ASN A 204 -8.78 -11.47 -0.94
N HIS A 205 -8.20 -11.14 -2.10
CA HIS A 205 -7.38 -9.94 -2.22
C HIS A 205 -8.25 -8.68 -2.08
N ARG A 206 -7.86 -7.78 -1.18
CA ARG A 206 -8.63 -6.56 -0.90
C ARG A 206 -8.37 -5.50 -1.96
N LEU A 207 -9.47 -4.99 -2.52
CA LEU A 207 -9.48 -3.96 -3.54
C LEU A 207 -10.13 -2.71 -2.97
N PHE A 208 -9.61 -1.53 -3.32
CA PHE A 208 -10.22 -0.29 -2.90
C PHE A 208 -11.38 0.02 -3.85
N THR A 209 -12.61 -0.03 -3.34
CA THR A 209 -13.83 0.21 -4.10
C THR A 209 -14.43 1.59 -3.81
N SER A 210 -15.44 2.00 -4.57
CA SER A 210 -16.22 3.21 -4.24
C SER A 210 -16.94 3.13 -2.88
N LYS A 211 -17.10 1.93 -2.32
CA LYS A 211 -17.68 1.65 -1.00
C LYS A 211 -16.61 1.36 0.08
N GLY A 212 -15.34 1.59 -0.21
CA GLY A 212 -14.21 1.27 0.67
C GLY A 212 -13.56 -0.08 0.38
N TRP A 213 -12.76 -0.59 1.32
CA TRP A 213 -12.02 -1.84 1.16
C TRP A 213 -12.95 -3.06 1.23
N GLN A 214 -12.92 -3.88 0.18
CA GLN A 214 -13.65 -5.15 0.11
C GLN A 214 -12.77 -6.21 -0.53
N THR A 215 -12.98 -7.49 -0.21
CA THR A 215 -12.34 -8.59 -0.95
C THR A 215 -12.85 -8.60 -2.40
N MET A 216 -12.08 -9.16 -3.33
CA MET A 216 -12.52 -9.30 -4.72
C MET A 216 -13.87 -10.02 -4.81
N LYS A 217 -14.03 -11.10 -4.03
CA LYS A 217 -15.26 -11.88 -3.95
C LYS A 217 -16.45 -11.06 -3.45
N ASP A 218 -16.29 -10.36 -2.33
CA ASP A 218 -17.39 -9.56 -1.75
C ASP A 218 -17.75 -8.38 -2.63
N ALA A 219 -16.74 -7.69 -3.17
CA ALA A 219 -16.92 -6.49 -4.00
C ALA A 219 -17.68 -6.75 -5.29
N THR A 220 -17.57 -7.97 -5.83
CA THR A 220 -18.22 -8.38 -7.07
C THR A 220 -19.43 -9.29 -6.84
N GLY A 221 -19.55 -9.90 -5.66
CA GLY A 221 -20.51 -10.97 -5.41
C GLY A 221 -20.22 -12.19 -6.29
N LEU A 222 -18.94 -12.56 -6.42
CA LEU A 222 -18.48 -13.63 -7.31
C LEU A 222 -19.11 -14.98 -6.95
N MET A 223 -19.72 -15.63 -7.94
CA MET A 223 -20.23 -17.00 -7.85
C MET A 223 -19.41 -17.91 -8.74
N VAL A 224 -18.90 -18.99 -8.16
CA VAL A 224 -18.08 -19.99 -8.85
C VAL A 224 -18.65 -21.39 -8.67
N ASP A 225 -18.38 -22.28 -9.62
CA ASP A 225 -18.77 -23.68 -9.54
C ASP A 225 -17.79 -24.52 -8.70
N ALA A 226 -18.03 -25.84 -8.62
CA ALA A 226 -17.15 -26.77 -7.92
C ALA A 226 -15.70 -26.79 -8.47
N ASN A 227 -15.50 -26.41 -9.73
CA ASN A 227 -14.20 -26.33 -10.40
C ASN A 227 -13.58 -24.93 -10.35
N ARG A 228 -14.24 -23.96 -9.68
CA ARG A 228 -13.86 -22.54 -9.58
C ARG A 228 -14.03 -21.74 -10.87
N GLU A 229 -14.78 -22.26 -11.84
CA GLU A 229 -15.16 -21.49 -13.01
C GLU A 229 -16.23 -20.45 -12.65
N VAL A 230 -16.17 -19.30 -13.30
CA VAL A 230 -17.05 -18.17 -12.99
C VAL A 230 -18.44 -18.44 -13.58
N ILE A 231 -19.43 -18.64 -12.71
CA ILE A 231 -20.84 -18.77 -13.09
C ILE A 231 -21.45 -17.38 -13.31
N GLY A 232 -21.06 -16.40 -12.50
CA GLY A 232 -21.54 -15.03 -12.57
C GLY A 232 -21.06 -14.18 -11.40
N TYR A 233 -21.52 -12.94 -11.34
CA TYR A 233 -21.26 -12.02 -10.23
C TYR A 233 -22.48 -11.13 -10.02
N THR A 234 -22.93 -11.01 -8.76
CA THR A 234 -24.24 -10.42 -8.43
C THR A 234 -24.19 -8.92 -8.19
N GLN A 235 -22.99 -8.35 -7.99
CA GLN A 235 -22.83 -6.95 -7.63
C GLN A 235 -22.13 -6.15 -8.71
N THR A 236 -22.61 -4.93 -8.93
CA THR A 236 -21.86 -3.94 -9.70
C THR A 236 -20.72 -3.40 -8.85
N CYS A 237 -19.49 -3.63 -9.32
CA CYS A 237 -18.27 -3.26 -8.63
C CYS A 237 -17.57 -2.08 -9.33
N TYR A 238 -17.13 -1.08 -8.56
CA TYR A 238 -16.29 0.02 -9.04
C TYR A 238 -14.98 0.04 -8.28
N LEU A 239 -13.87 -0.18 -8.98
CA LEU A 239 -12.54 -0.17 -8.38
C LEU A 239 -11.90 1.21 -8.54
N MET A 240 -11.19 1.64 -7.51
CA MET A 240 -10.47 2.91 -7.52
C MET A 240 -9.20 2.75 -8.36
N ALA A 241 -9.14 3.48 -9.47
CA ALA A 241 -8.06 3.39 -10.44
C ALA A 241 -7.15 4.62 -10.44
N ASN A 242 -5.91 4.39 -10.83
CA ASN A 242 -4.90 5.40 -11.07
C ASN A 242 -5.14 6.05 -12.44
N GLY A 243 -5.45 7.35 -12.46
CA GLY A 243 -5.58 8.15 -13.67
C GLY A 243 -6.54 9.32 -13.53
N VAL A 244 -6.64 10.13 -14.58
CA VAL A 244 -7.69 11.16 -14.74
C VAL A 244 -8.93 10.48 -15.30
N ILE A 245 -10.10 10.88 -14.78
CA ILE A 245 -11.46 10.45 -15.16
C ILE A 245 -11.50 9.87 -16.58
N VAL A 246 -11.59 8.53 -16.64
CA VAL A 246 -12.10 7.86 -17.82
C VAL A 246 -13.62 7.93 -17.72
N GLY A 247 -14.20 8.99 -18.28
CA GLY A 247 -15.65 9.17 -18.39
C GLY A 247 -16.05 9.46 -19.82
N GLU A 248 -17.35 9.69 -20.04
CA GLU A 248 -17.97 10.13 -21.31
C GLU A 248 -17.56 11.56 -21.71
N GLY A 249 -16.26 11.83 -21.72
CA GLY A 249 -15.76 13.09 -22.24
C GLY A 249 -16.17 13.20 -23.71
N LEU A 250 -16.83 14.30 -24.06
CA LEU A 250 -17.33 14.59 -25.41
C LEU A 250 -16.27 14.33 -26.51
N TYR A 251 -14.99 14.53 -26.19
CA TYR A 251 -13.83 14.26 -27.06
C TYR A 251 -13.65 12.78 -27.46
N ARG A 252 -14.38 11.84 -26.86
CA ARG A 252 -14.39 10.41 -27.23
C ARG A 252 -15.51 10.08 -28.21
N ASN A 253 -16.57 10.89 -28.28
CA ASN A 253 -17.59 10.70 -29.29
C ASN A 253 -16.99 11.12 -30.65
N LYS A 254 -16.91 10.15 -31.57
CA LYS A 254 -16.28 10.35 -32.88
C LYS A 254 -16.97 11.45 -33.68
N GLU A 255 -18.30 11.50 -33.67
CA GLU A 255 -19.09 12.47 -34.41
C GLU A 255 -18.91 13.88 -33.84
N TRP A 256 -18.94 14.01 -32.51
CA TRP A 256 -18.70 15.28 -31.83
C TRP A 256 -17.29 15.83 -32.12
N LEU A 257 -16.28 14.97 -32.00
CA LEU A 257 -14.88 15.34 -32.24
C LEU A 257 -14.65 15.73 -33.71
N GLN A 258 -15.28 15.02 -34.64
CA GLN A 258 -15.23 15.31 -36.06
C GLN A 258 -15.92 16.64 -36.40
N GLN A 259 -17.08 16.94 -35.81
CA GLN A 259 -17.75 18.24 -35.99
C GLN A 259 -16.89 19.40 -35.51
N ARG A 260 -16.20 19.27 -34.36
CA ARG A 260 -15.32 20.33 -33.84
C ARG A 260 -14.07 20.53 -34.67
N LEU A 261 -13.52 19.45 -35.24
CA LEU A 261 -12.44 19.56 -36.22
C LEU A 261 -12.93 20.17 -37.54
N GLN A 262 -14.13 19.84 -38.02
CA GLN A 262 -14.70 20.47 -39.22
C GLN A 262 -15.02 21.96 -39.01
N ALA A 263 -15.42 22.34 -37.81
CA ALA A 263 -15.60 23.74 -37.41
C ALA A 263 -14.27 24.52 -37.26
N GLY A 264 -13.12 23.90 -37.55
CA GLY A 264 -11.82 24.58 -37.58
C GLY A 264 -11.17 24.76 -36.21
N LEU A 265 -11.72 24.19 -35.12
CA LEU A 265 -11.14 24.34 -33.79
C LEU A 265 -9.80 23.60 -33.68
N THR A 266 -8.85 24.22 -32.99
CA THR A 266 -7.56 23.59 -32.66
C THR A 266 -7.71 22.61 -31.51
N ALA A 267 -6.77 21.66 -31.40
CA ALA A 267 -6.74 20.69 -30.29
C ALA A 267 -6.82 21.35 -28.90
N ARG A 268 -6.28 22.57 -28.75
CA ARG A 268 -6.33 23.34 -27.51
C ARG A 268 -7.72 23.88 -27.20
N GLN A 269 -8.44 24.36 -28.23
CA GLN A 269 -9.81 24.85 -28.08
C GLN A 269 -10.78 23.71 -27.80
N ILE A 270 -10.63 22.58 -28.52
CA ILE A 270 -11.41 21.36 -28.27
C ILE A 270 -11.16 20.84 -26.84
N ALA A 271 -9.92 20.87 -26.37
CA ALA A 271 -9.58 20.46 -25.02
C ALA A 271 -10.22 21.37 -23.95
N ALA A 272 -10.23 22.68 -24.17
CA ALA A 272 -10.88 23.65 -23.29
C ALA A 272 -12.42 23.46 -23.27
N GLU A 273 -13.03 23.20 -24.42
CA GLU A 273 -14.49 22.96 -24.54
C GLU A 273 -14.90 21.63 -23.89
N ALA A 274 -14.09 20.58 -24.05
CA ALA A 274 -14.37 19.27 -23.48
C ALA A 274 -13.86 19.08 -22.04
N GLY A 275 -13.35 20.14 -21.40
CA GLY A 275 -12.83 20.09 -20.02
C GLY A 275 -11.71 19.06 -19.83
N CYS A 276 -10.87 18.83 -20.85
CA CYS A 276 -9.86 17.76 -20.85
C CYS A 276 -8.47 18.27 -21.27
N SER A 277 -7.46 17.41 -21.25
CA SER A 277 -6.11 17.77 -21.69
C SER A 277 -5.99 17.78 -23.22
N ILE A 278 -5.08 18.60 -23.74
CA ILE A 278 -4.77 18.67 -25.18
C ILE A 278 -4.32 17.29 -25.68
N GLU A 279 -3.58 16.56 -24.85
CA GLU A 279 -3.05 15.23 -25.09
C GLU A 279 -4.16 14.18 -25.20
N ALA A 280 -5.26 14.33 -24.44
CA ALA A 280 -6.43 13.46 -24.55
C ALA A 280 -7.13 13.63 -25.90
N VAL A 281 -7.35 14.88 -26.34
CA VAL A 281 -7.91 15.18 -27.67
C VAL A 281 -7.03 14.62 -28.77
N LYS A 282 -5.72 14.88 -28.74
CA LYS A 282 -4.77 14.35 -29.73
C LYS A 282 -4.82 12.83 -29.82
N LYS A 283 -4.83 12.15 -28.67
CA LYS A 283 -4.89 10.67 -28.60
C LYS A 283 -6.11 10.12 -29.34
N TRP A 284 -7.30 10.69 -29.12
CA TRP A 284 -8.54 10.20 -29.74
C TRP A 284 -8.70 10.63 -31.20
N VAL A 285 -8.19 11.81 -31.58
CA VAL A 285 -8.11 12.21 -33.00
C VAL A 285 -7.27 11.19 -33.80
N TYR A 286 -6.12 10.77 -33.28
CA TYR A 286 -5.31 9.74 -33.94
C TYR A 286 -5.96 8.35 -33.90
N ALA A 287 -6.57 7.97 -32.78
CA ALA A 287 -7.26 6.69 -32.65
C ALA A 287 -8.41 6.53 -33.67
N TYR A 288 -9.07 7.63 -34.04
CA TYR A 288 -10.14 7.65 -35.04
C TYR A 288 -9.66 7.96 -36.48
N GLY A 289 -8.36 8.08 -36.71
CA GLY A 289 -7.79 8.40 -38.03
C GLY A 289 -8.11 9.81 -38.53
N LEU A 290 -8.52 10.71 -37.64
CA LEU A 290 -8.84 12.11 -37.95
C LEU A 290 -7.56 12.97 -38.01
N ARG A 291 -7.62 14.13 -38.67
CA ARG A 291 -6.49 15.07 -38.79
C ARG A 291 -6.69 16.28 -37.88
N LEU A 292 -5.63 16.67 -37.17
CA LEU A 292 -5.64 17.86 -36.32
C LEU A 292 -5.61 19.14 -37.16
N ASN A 293 -6.44 20.11 -36.79
CA ASN A 293 -6.33 21.46 -37.32
C ASN A 293 -5.04 22.12 -36.84
N LYS A 294 -4.29 22.66 -37.80
CA LYS A 294 -3.09 23.45 -37.49
C LYS A 294 -3.54 24.76 -36.87
N ALA A 295 -2.99 25.09 -35.69
CA ALA A 295 -3.03 26.48 -35.25
C ALA A 295 -2.30 27.33 -36.30
N LYS A 296 -2.78 28.56 -36.57
CA LYS A 296 -2.00 29.54 -37.33
C LYS A 296 -0.73 29.83 -36.54
N LEU A 297 0.33 29.09 -36.81
CA LEU A 297 1.68 29.48 -36.41
C LEU A 297 2.00 30.73 -37.22
N GLY A 298 2.11 31.87 -36.56
CA GLY A 298 2.81 33.00 -37.15
C GLY A 298 4.26 32.60 -37.35
N THR A 299 4.62 32.12 -38.53
CA THR A 299 6.00 31.80 -38.88
C THR A 299 6.24 31.95 -40.38
N LEU A 300 6.91 33.04 -40.75
CA LEU A 300 7.98 32.95 -41.75
C LEU A 300 9.06 32.02 -41.18
N ASN A 301 9.63 31.15 -42.01
CA ASN A 301 10.82 30.40 -41.60
C ASN A 301 11.93 31.42 -41.28
N PRO A 302 12.56 31.37 -40.09
CA PRO A 302 13.72 32.21 -39.85
C PRO A 302 14.85 31.77 -40.79
N TRP A 303 15.50 32.75 -41.42
CA TRP A 303 16.52 32.58 -42.47
C TRP A 303 17.69 31.65 -42.12
N ASN A 304 17.84 31.29 -40.84
CA ASN A 304 18.94 30.52 -40.29
C ASN A 304 18.61 29.04 -40.04
N ARG A 305 17.44 28.55 -40.46
CA ARG A 305 17.06 27.13 -40.34
C ARG A 305 17.95 26.26 -41.24
N GLY A 306 18.93 25.58 -40.65
CA GLY A 306 19.84 24.64 -41.33
C GLY A 306 21.33 24.90 -41.07
N LEU A 307 21.68 26.07 -40.52
CA LEU A 307 23.07 26.44 -40.25
C LEU A 307 23.51 25.92 -38.86
N LYS A 308 24.07 24.72 -38.80
CA LYS A 308 24.73 24.20 -37.59
C LYS A 308 26.11 24.85 -37.45
N GLY A 309 26.31 25.66 -36.39
CA GLY A 309 27.63 26.17 -35.98
C GLY A 309 27.87 27.68 -36.15
N ALA A 310 26.97 28.43 -36.78
CA ALA A 310 27.18 29.85 -37.10
C ALA A 310 27.07 30.85 -35.92
N TYR A 311 26.79 30.39 -34.69
CA TYR A 311 26.56 31.27 -33.53
C TYR A 311 27.70 31.27 -32.51
N ARG A 312 28.96 31.29 -32.96
CA ARG A 312 30.01 31.89 -32.14
C ARG A 312 30.22 33.32 -32.60
N LEU A 313 29.43 34.22 -32.01
CA LEU A 313 29.70 35.65 -32.08
C LEU A 313 31.01 35.93 -31.34
N ASN A 314 32.14 35.81 -32.03
CA ASN A 314 33.43 36.33 -31.58
C ASN A 314 33.41 37.86 -31.67
N LEU A 315 32.55 38.48 -30.87
CA LEU A 315 32.47 39.92 -30.74
C LEU A 315 33.65 40.39 -29.88
N THR A 316 34.34 41.42 -30.34
CA THR A 316 35.33 42.13 -29.53
C THR A 316 34.66 42.68 -28.26
N PRO A 317 35.44 42.94 -27.19
CA PRO A 317 34.91 43.53 -25.97
C PRO A 317 34.09 44.81 -26.22
N GLU A 318 34.50 45.68 -27.15
CA GLU A 318 33.73 46.90 -27.48
C GLU A 318 32.38 46.57 -28.12
N LYS A 319 32.33 45.69 -29.13
CA LYS A 319 31.06 45.33 -29.79
C LYS A 319 30.08 44.63 -28.84
N ARG A 320 30.58 43.90 -27.82
CA ARG A 320 29.73 43.38 -26.74
C ARG A 320 29.21 44.48 -25.82
N ARG A 321 30.00 45.54 -25.58
CA ARG A 321 29.57 46.71 -24.79
C ARG A 321 28.49 47.49 -25.52
N GLU A 322 28.74 47.83 -26.78
CA GLU A 322 27.83 48.55 -27.65
C GLU A 322 26.49 47.80 -27.81
N ARG A 323 26.52 46.47 -27.98
CA ARG A 323 25.30 45.66 -28.02
C ARG A 323 24.53 45.65 -26.69
N ARG A 324 25.23 45.67 -25.54
CA ARG A 324 24.59 45.77 -24.22
C ARG A 324 23.93 47.15 -24.04
N GLU A 325 24.58 48.22 -24.49
CA GLU A 325 24.03 49.58 -24.46
C GLU A 325 22.81 49.72 -25.37
N ARG A 326 22.93 49.25 -26.61
CA ARG A 326 21.82 49.27 -27.57
C ARG A 326 20.63 48.42 -27.10
N SER A 327 20.88 47.26 -26.48
CA SER A 327 19.82 46.47 -25.86
C SER A 327 19.18 47.18 -24.66
N ARG A 328 19.96 47.90 -23.84
CA ARG A 328 19.39 48.69 -22.73
C ARG A 328 18.45 49.78 -23.23
N GLN A 329 18.74 50.40 -24.38
CA GLN A 329 17.93 51.44 -24.99
C GLN A 329 16.68 50.88 -25.72
N ILE A 330 16.81 49.77 -26.44
CA ILE A 330 15.75 49.24 -27.31
C ILE A 330 14.76 48.32 -26.55
N THR A 331 15.22 47.63 -25.50
CA THR A 331 14.33 46.72 -24.76
C THR A 331 13.27 47.52 -24.00
N ARG A 332 12.02 47.44 -24.46
CA ARG A 332 10.85 48.01 -23.80
C ARG A 332 10.72 47.44 -22.37
N ARG A 333 10.52 48.32 -21.39
CA ARG A 333 10.43 48.00 -19.95
C ARG A 333 9.22 48.70 -19.37
N GLY A 334 8.83 48.31 -18.15
CA GLY A 334 7.69 48.95 -17.51
C GLY A 334 6.41 48.74 -18.33
N PRO A 335 5.50 49.73 -18.35
CA PRO A 335 4.25 49.70 -19.12
C PRO A 335 4.40 49.39 -20.62
N ASP A 336 5.58 49.69 -21.20
CA ASP A 336 5.83 49.48 -22.64
C ASP A 336 6.21 48.04 -22.99
N SER A 337 6.47 47.18 -21.99
CA SER A 337 6.79 45.77 -22.19
C SER A 337 5.52 44.94 -22.42
N ASN A 338 5.51 44.10 -23.47
CA ASN A 338 4.43 43.15 -23.73
C ASN A 338 4.21 42.13 -22.58
N PHE A 339 5.16 42.03 -21.64
CA PHE A 339 5.07 41.17 -20.46
C PHE A 339 4.66 41.93 -19.19
N TRP A 340 4.35 43.22 -19.29
CA TRP A 340 3.91 44.04 -18.17
C TRP A 340 2.49 43.68 -17.75
N LYS A 341 2.33 43.29 -16.48
CA LYS A 341 1.04 42.93 -15.87
C LYS A 341 0.61 43.99 -14.85
N GLY A 342 0.57 45.25 -15.26
CA GLY A 342 0.09 46.35 -14.41
C GLY A 342 0.96 46.65 -13.18
N GLY A 343 2.27 46.41 -13.26
CA GLY A 343 3.20 46.67 -12.14
C GLY A 343 3.17 45.65 -11.00
N VAL A 344 2.31 44.62 -11.09
CA VAL A 344 2.24 43.56 -10.08
C VAL A 344 3.35 42.55 -10.34
N THR A 345 4.39 42.55 -9.49
CA THR A 345 5.45 41.53 -9.50
C THR A 345 5.19 40.57 -8.35
N GLU A 346 5.18 39.26 -8.63
CA GLU A 346 5.14 38.26 -7.56
C GLU A 346 6.29 38.49 -6.57
N GLU A 347 6.00 38.48 -5.28
CA GLU A 347 6.96 38.78 -4.22
C GLU A 347 8.25 37.96 -4.33
N ARG A 348 8.13 36.67 -4.69
CA ARG A 348 9.30 35.79 -4.90
C ARG A 348 10.19 36.26 -6.04
N VAL A 349 9.60 36.80 -7.11
CA VAL A 349 10.33 37.34 -8.26
C VAL A 349 11.03 38.64 -7.89
N ALA A 350 10.37 39.49 -7.09
CA ALA A 350 10.96 40.71 -6.55
C ALA A 350 12.17 40.43 -5.65
N ILE A 351 12.06 39.47 -4.73
CA ILE A 351 13.16 39.02 -3.86
C ILE A 351 14.34 38.52 -4.71
N GLY A 352 14.08 37.66 -5.69
CA GLY A 352 15.14 37.14 -6.56
C GLY A 352 15.83 38.21 -7.42
N ALA A 353 15.09 39.26 -7.82
CA ALA A 353 15.66 40.40 -8.52
C ALA A 353 16.53 41.26 -7.59
N TRP A 354 16.02 41.57 -6.39
CA TRP A 354 16.75 42.30 -5.37
C TRP A 354 18.05 41.60 -4.96
N THR A 355 18.01 40.28 -4.69
CA THR A 355 19.20 39.51 -4.33
C THR A 355 20.26 39.55 -5.43
N ARG A 356 19.87 39.53 -6.70
CA ARG A 356 20.80 39.66 -7.84
C ARG A 356 21.46 41.04 -7.91
N THR A 357 20.73 42.09 -7.54
CA THR A 357 21.26 43.46 -7.50
C THR A 357 22.27 43.65 -6.38
N ILE A 358 22.02 43.06 -5.21
CA ILE A 358 22.88 43.18 -4.02
C ILE A 358 24.04 42.18 -4.01
N ALA A 359 23.96 41.08 -4.77
CA ALA A 359 24.99 40.04 -4.82
C ALA A 359 26.44 40.53 -4.98
N PRO A 360 26.77 41.52 -5.85
CA PRO A 360 28.15 42.02 -5.96
C PRO A 360 28.70 42.58 -4.64
N GLN A 361 27.90 43.34 -3.89
CA GLN A 361 28.28 43.91 -2.60
C GLN A 361 28.49 42.81 -1.54
N ILE A 362 27.67 41.76 -1.57
CA ILE A 362 27.82 40.61 -0.68
C ILE A 362 29.09 39.82 -1.03
N HIS A 363 29.41 39.66 -2.31
CA HIS A 363 30.66 39.01 -2.73
C HIS A 363 31.88 39.78 -2.28
N GLU A 364 31.87 41.10 -2.43
CA GLU A 364 32.94 41.98 -1.95
C GLU A 364 33.09 41.95 -0.42
N LYS A 365 31.98 41.98 0.32
CA LYS A 365 31.96 41.85 1.80
C LYS A 365 32.72 40.61 2.31
N PHE A 366 32.68 39.52 1.55
CA PHE A 366 33.31 38.24 1.91
C PHE A 366 34.60 37.96 1.11
N ASP A 367 35.24 39.01 0.56
CA ASP A 367 36.45 38.91 -0.29
C ASP A 367 36.34 37.79 -1.36
N TYR A 368 35.17 37.71 -1.99
CA TYR A 368 34.84 36.71 -3.02
C TYR A 368 35.09 35.26 -2.58
N THR A 369 35.04 35.00 -1.28
CA THR A 369 35.36 33.71 -0.66
C THR A 369 34.08 33.00 -0.24
N CYS A 370 33.96 31.73 -0.65
CA CYS A 370 32.85 30.88 -0.28
C CYS A 370 32.84 30.61 1.23
N GLN A 371 31.76 30.99 1.89
CA GLN A 371 31.63 30.87 3.35
C GLN A 371 31.44 29.42 3.85
N ARG A 372 31.36 28.43 2.94
CA ARG A 372 31.30 27.01 3.32
C ARG A 372 32.61 26.26 3.11
N CYS A 373 33.28 26.47 1.97
CA CYS A 373 34.48 25.72 1.61
C CYS A 373 35.77 26.54 1.63
N GLY A 374 35.71 27.84 1.88
CA GLY A 374 36.87 28.73 1.93
C GLY A 374 37.53 29.02 0.58
N ILE A 375 37.00 28.49 -0.53
CA ILE A 375 37.57 28.74 -1.87
C ILE A 375 37.21 30.16 -2.32
N ARG A 376 38.23 30.91 -2.73
CA ARG A 376 38.12 32.25 -3.31
C ARG A 376 37.87 32.17 -4.82
N GLY A 377 36.86 32.91 -5.31
CA GLY A 377 36.52 33.00 -6.73
C GLY A 377 35.61 31.89 -7.27
N GLY A 378 35.46 31.83 -8.60
CA GLY A 378 34.55 30.92 -9.31
C GLY A 378 33.16 31.51 -9.54
N THR A 379 32.17 30.65 -9.81
CA THR A 379 30.76 31.09 -9.95
C THR A 379 30.13 31.24 -8.57
N LEU A 380 29.93 32.47 -8.14
CA LEU A 380 29.40 32.80 -6.81
C LEU A 380 27.90 33.12 -6.86
N HIS A 381 27.22 32.80 -5.77
CA HIS A 381 25.80 33.05 -5.54
C HIS A 381 25.60 33.68 -4.16
N ALA A 382 24.75 34.70 -4.07
CA ALA A 382 24.28 35.23 -2.79
C ALA A 382 23.16 34.32 -2.25
N HIS A 383 23.43 33.67 -1.13
CA HIS A 383 22.55 32.70 -0.50
C HIS A 383 21.91 33.29 0.75
N HIS A 384 20.59 33.12 0.92
CA HIS A 384 19.89 33.49 2.15
C HIS A 384 20.24 32.52 3.28
N LEU A 385 20.83 33.02 4.38
CA LEU A 385 21.16 32.24 5.58
C LEU A 385 19.90 31.62 6.20
N LEU A 386 18.91 32.45 6.49
CA LEU A 386 17.56 32.03 6.85
C LEU A 386 16.73 31.95 5.57
N PRO A 387 16.20 30.77 5.21
CA PRO A 387 15.44 30.60 3.99
C PRO A 387 14.21 31.52 3.94
N VAL A 388 13.97 32.11 2.78
CA VAL A 388 12.85 33.04 2.52
C VAL A 388 11.48 32.46 2.90
N TYR A 389 11.28 31.15 2.75
CA TYR A 389 9.99 30.52 3.13
C TYR A 389 9.79 30.43 4.66
N ALA A 390 10.86 30.50 5.43
CA ALA A 390 10.85 30.39 6.88
C ALA A 390 10.79 31.77 7.55
N CYS A 391 11.51 32.74 6.99
CA CYS A 391 11.57 34.12 7.48
C CYS A 391 11.37 35.10 6.31
N PRO A 392 10.12 35.26 5.81
CA PRO A 392 9.82 36.19 4.71
C PRO A 392 10.27 37.63 5.00
N GLU A 393 10.19 38.06 6.27
CA GLU A 393 10.58 39.39 6.74
C GLU A 393 12.07 39.70 6.54
N LYS A 394 12.93 38.67 6.48
CA LYS A 394 14.38 38.81 6.22
C LYS A 394 14.76 38.59 4.75
N ALA A 395 13.79 38.50 3.84
CA ALA A 395 14.06 38.23 2.44
C ALA A 395 14.83 39.36 1.74
N PHE A 396 14.65 40.60 2.20
CA PHE A 396 15.28 41.83 1.70
C PHE A 396 16.36 42.39 2.63
N ASP A 397 16.84 41.58 3.58
CA ASP A 397 17.90 41.99 4.50
C ASP A 397 19.28 41.56 3.97
N PRO A 398 20.21 42.49 3.65
CA PRO A 398 21.56 42.16 3.23
C PRO A 398 22.36 41.37 4.28
N ALA A 399 22.04 41.51 5.57
CA ALA A 399 22.68 40.76 6.64
C ALA A 399 22.31 39.27 6.60
N ASN A 400 21.17 38.92 6.00
CA ASN A 400 20.74 37.55 5.78
C ASN A 400 21.39 36.90 4.54
N LEU A 401 22.34 37.56 3.87
CA LEU A 401 23.01 37.01 2.68
C LEU A 401 24.47 36.65 2.93
N VAL A 402 24.89 35.51 2.39
CA VAL A 402 26.29 35.06 2.36
C VAL A 402 26.74 34.64 0.97
N THR A 403 28.05 34.70 0.74
CA THR A 403 28.67 34.29 -0.52
C THR A 403 28.96 32.80 -0.53
N LEU A 404 28.38 32.07 -1.49
CA LEU A 404 28.67 30.65 -1.72
C LEU A 404 29.08 30.40 -3.16
N CYS A 405 30.00 29.45 -3.38
CA CYS A 405 30.26 28.94 -4.73
C CYS A 405 29.10 28.05 -5.20
N LYS A 406 28.91 27.93 -6.52
CA LYS A 406 27.84 27.17 -7.16
C LYS A 406 27.67 25.75 -6.61
N THR A 407 28.77 25.00 -6.49
CA THR A 407 28.73 23.62 -5.98
C THR A 407 28.25 23.56 -4.53
N CYS A 408 28.64 24.53 -3.70
CA CYS A 408 28.18 24.61 -2.33
C CYS A 408 26.71 24.99 -2.24
N HIS A 409 26.31 26.00 -3.01
CA HIS A 409 24.93 26.46 -3.08
C HIS A 409 23.97 25.33 -3.51
N GLU A 410 24.32 24.59 -4.56
CA GLU A 410 23.55 23.45 -5.04
C GLU A 410 23.47 22.33 -4.00
N PHE A 411 24.59 21.98 -3.36
CA PHE A 411 24.62 20.92 -2.35
C PHE A 411 23.69 21.19 -1.15
N ILE A 412 23.67 22.44 -0.65
CA ILE A 412 22.80 22.81 0.48
C ILE A 412 21.32 22.56 0.13
N HIS A 413 20.88 22.98 -1.07
CA HIS A 413 19.50 22.80 -1.49
C HIS A 413 19.14 21.36 -1.86
N HIS A 414 20.07 20.61 -2.45
CA HIS A 414 19.82 19.22 -2.83
C HIS A 414 19.77 18.26 -1.64
N GLN A 415 20.56 18.53 -0.59
CA GLN A 415 20.62 17.69 0.60
C GLN A 415 19.72 18.19 1.75
N ASN A 416 18.92 19.24 1.52
CA ASN A 416 18.09 19.91 2.53
C ASN A 416 18.89 20.33 3.78
N GLN A 417 20.12 20.84 3.60
CA GLN A 417 21.01 21.25 4.68
C GLN A 417 20.90 22.74 5.02
N GLU A 418 19.80 23.40 4.65
CA GLU A 418 19.61 24.82 4.93
C GLU A 418 19.67 25.12 6.44
N LEU A 419 19.11 24.25 7.30
CA LEU A 419 19.14 24.41 8.76
C LEU A 419 20.57 24.27 9.32
N SER A 420 21.27 23.18 8.97
CA SER A 420 22.61 22.94 9.51
C SER A 420 23.60 24.01 9.06
N PHE A 421 23.45 24.51 7.84
CA PHE A 421 24.26 25.61 7.35
C PHE A 421 23.92 26.92 8.07
N ALA A 422 22.64 27.26 8.25
CA ALA A 422 22.24 28.43 9.02
C ALA A 422 22.79 28.41 10.45
N GLN A 423 22.81 27.24 11.10
CA GLN A 423 23.34 27.04 12.46
C GLN A 423 24.84 27.33 12.59
N THR A 424 25.62 27.14 11.51
CA THR A 424 27.06 27.48 11.54
C THR A 424 27.32 28.99 11.61
N VAL A 425 26.30 29.81 11.29
CA VAL A 425 26.45 31.27 11.16
C VAL A 425 25.56 32.02 12.16
N VAL A 426 24.41 31.45 12.54
CA VAL A 426 23.41 32.07 13.42
C VAL A 426 22.86 31.03 14.41
N PRO A 427 22.69 31.33 15.70
CA PRO A 427 22.15 30.39 16.68
C PRO A 427 20.64 30.22 16.49
N ILE A 428 20.23 29.23 15.69
CA ILE A 428 18.82 28.90 15.41
C ILE A 428 18.55 27.43 15.77
N GLN A 429 17.44 27.18 16.48
CA GLN A 429 17.08 25.83 16.93
C GLN A 429 16.27 25.03 15.89
N ALA A 430 15.38 25.67 15.12
CA ALA A 430 14.55 24.99 14.12
C ALA A 430 14.09 25.91 12.97
N LEU A 431 13.81 25.32 11.80
CA LEU A 431 13.09 25.96 10.70
C LEU A 431 11.70 25.32 10.52
N PRO A 432 10.67 26.08 10.13
CA PRO A 432 9.37 25.52 9.74
C PRO A 432 9.50 24.58 8.54
N GLN A 433 8.54 23.66 8.39
CA GLN A 433 8.56 22.67 7.33
C GLN A 433 8.52 23.34 5.95
N LYS A 434 9.48 23.01 5.09
CA LYS A 434 9.57 23.55 3.73
C LYS A 434 8.29 23.21 2.95
N PRO A 435 7.56 24.19 2.40
CA PRO A 435 6.31 23.94 1.69
C PRO A 435 6.57 23.04 0.47
N LYS A 436 5.88 21.89 0.41
CA LYS A 436 5.96 20.98 -0.73
C LYS A 436 5.37 21.68 -1.98
N PRO A 437 6.02 21.64 -3.14
CA PRO A 437 5.49 22.25 -4.35
C PRO A 437 4.09 21.66 -4.65
N ARG A 438 3.14 22.52 -5.04
CA ARG A 438 1.83 22.10 -5.55
C ARG A 438 2.02 21.42 -6.91
N GLY A 439 2.42 20.16 -6.90
CA GLY A 439 2.34 19.30 -8.09
C GLY A 439 0.89 19.11 -8.51
N ASN A 440 0.64 18.78 -9.78
CA ASN A 440 -0.68 18.34 -10.22
C ASN A 440 -1.04 17.04 -9.48
N LYS A 441 -1.80 17.16 -8.40
CA LYS A 441 -2.22 16.05 -7.55
C LYS A 441 -3.21 15.20 -8.34
N LEU A 442 -2.85 13.95 -8.60
CA LEU A 442 -3.74 12.98 -9.25
C LEU A 442 -4.63 12.35 -8.16
N LYS A 443 -5.94 12.40 -8.36
CA LYS A 443 -6.92 11.76 -7.48
C LYS A 443 -7.28 10.37 -8.04
N ALA A 444 -7.57 9.40 -7.17
CA ALA A 444 -8.17 8.15 -7.61
C ALA A 444 -9.61 8.38 -8.10
N HIS A 445 -10.07 7.57 -9.05
CA HIS A 445 -11.45 7.61 -9.55
C HIS A 445 -12.02 6.19 -9.69
N PRO A 446 -13.34 6.01 -9.52
CA PRO A 446 -13.98 4.72 -9.68
C PRO A 446 -14.04 4.31 -11.16
N VAL A 447 -13.80 3.04 -11.43
CA VAL A 447 -13.90 2.41 -12.76
C VAL A 447 -14.64 1.09 -12.63
N LYS A 448 -15.66 0.86 -13.47
CA LYS A 448 -16.53 -0.31 -13.38
C LYS A 448 -15.83 -1.59 -13.81
N VAL A 449 -16.07 -2.69 -13.08
CA VAL A 449 -15.70 -4.05 -13.50
C VAL A 449 -16.71 -4.55 -14.53
N VAL A 450 -16.23 -5.00 -15.69
CA VAL A 450 -17.06 -5.47 -16.81
C VAL A 450 -16.95 -6.97 -17.06
N GLN A 451 -15.90 -7.63 -16.57
CA GLN A 451 -15.72 -9.07 -16.75
C GLN A 451 -14.84 -9.66 -15.65
N ILE A 452 -15.12 -10.91 -15.25
CA ILE A 452 -14.30 -11.72 -14.37
C ILE A 452 -14.06 -13.08 -15.04
N LYS A 453 -12.80 -13.53 -15.11
CA LYS A 453 -12.44 -14.83 -15.69
C LYS A 453 -11.50 -15.60 -14.77
N TYR A 454 -11.79 -16.88 -14.52
CA TYR A 454 -10.85 -17.76 -13.82
C TYR A 454 -9.65 -18.10 -14.71
N LEU A 455 -8.43 -17.96 -14.17
CA LEU A 455 -7.18 -18.23 -14.89
C LEU A 455 -6.46 -19.50 -14.39
N GLY A 456 -7.05 -20.25 -13.47
CA GLY A 456 -6.45 -21.43 -12.88
C GLY A 456 -5.56 -21.14 -11.67
N LEU A 457 -4.84 -22.18 -11.26
CA LEU A 457 -3.85 -22.12 -10.18
C LEU A 457 -2.56 -21.46 -10.67
N GLN A 458 -2.20 -20.33 -10.09
CA GLN A 458 -0.98 -19.59 -10.44
C GLN A 458 -0.15 -19.25 -9.22
N ARG A 459 1.14 -19.02 -9.42
CA ARG A 459 2.02 -18.53 -8.36
C ARG A 459 1.71 -17.07 -8.05
N THR A 460 1.47 -16.79 -6.77
CA THR A 460 1.08 -15.47 -6.28
C THR A 460 2.14 -14.82 -5.40
N TYR A 461 2.08 -13.50 -5.36
CA TYR A 461 3.02 -12.62 -4.68
C TYR A 461 2.25 -11.48 -4.02
N ASP A 462 2.90 -10.84 -3.05
CA ASP A 462 2.42 -9.59 -2.49
C ASP A 462 3.61 -8.73 -2.06
N LEU A 463 3.34 -7.48 -1.69
CA LEU A 463 4.35 -6.55 -1.18
C LEU A 463 3.83 -5.80 0.03
N GLU A 464 4.75 -5.41 0.89
CA GLU A 464 4.50 -4.52 2.02
C GLU A 464 4.95 -3.09 1.67
N VAL A 465 4.13 -2.11 2.05
CA VAL A 465 4.38 -0.69 1.81
C VAL A 465 4.69 0.00 3.14
N ALA A 466 5.79 0.74 3.18
CA ALA A 466 6.18 1.56 4.32
C ALA A 466 5.39 2.88 4.37
N GLY A 467 5.03 3.33 5.57
CA GLY A 467 4.31 4.58 5.82
C GLY A 467 2.93 4.36 6.42
N GLU A 468 2.13 5.42 6.49
CA GLU A 468 0.77 5.41 7.06
C GLU A 468 -0.25 4.71 6.17
N TRP A 469 -0.04 4.74 4.84
CA TRP A 469 -0.96 4.21 3.85
C TRP A 469 -0.45 2.88 3.30
N HIS A 470 -1.14 1.80 3.68
CA HIS A 470 -0.75 0.43 3.39
C HIS A 470 -1.39 -0.10 2.09
N ASN A 471 -1.24 0.68 1.02
CA ASN A 471 -1.82 0.34 -0.29
C ASN A 471 -0.84 0.69 -1.42
N PHE A 472 -1.09 0.17 -2.62
CA PHE A 472 -0.30 0.50 -3.80
C PHE A 472 -1.11 0.36 -5.08
N VAL A 473 -0.54 0.81 -6.20
CA VAL A 473 -1.18 0.72 -7.50
C VAL A 473 -0.64 -0.45 -8.33
N ALA A 474 -1.50 -1.45 -8.56
CA ALA A 474 -1.26 -2.67 -9.32
C ALA A 474 -2.10 -2.66 -10.62
N ASN A 475 -1.45 -2.78 -11.78
CA ASN A 475 -2.08 -2.64 -13.11
C ASN A 475 -2.97 -1.38 -13.27
N GLY A 476 -2.70 -0.34 -12.49
CA GLY A 476 -3.50 0.88 -12.48
C GLY A 476 -4.74 0.84 -11.59
N VAL A 477 -4.88 -0.16 -10.73
CA VAL A 477 -5.93 -0.31 -9.70
C VAL A 477 -5.29 -0.19 -8.31
N VAL A 478 -6.00 0.42 -7.37
CA VAL A 478 -5.56 0.54 -5.98
C VAL A 478 -5.89 -0.75 -5.24
N VAL A 479 -4.84 -1.38 -4.72
CA VAL A 479 -4.91 -2.68 -4.04
C VAL A 479 -4.28 -2.57 -2.66
N HIS A 480 -4.76 -3.39 -1.74
CA HIS A 480 -4.23 -3.44 -0.38
C HIS A 480 -2.90 -4.19 -0.36
N ASN A 481 -2.02 -3.87 0.59
CA ASN A 481 -0.85 -4.70 0.86
C ASN A 481 -1.23 -5.97 1.65
N SER A 482 -0.55 -7.09 1.47
CA SER A 482 -0.67 -8.16 2.46
C SER A 482 0.24 -7.84 3.65
N PHE A 483 -0.32 -7.77 4.86
CA PHE A 483 0.50 -7.86 6.07
C PHE A 483 0.89 -9.31 6.27
N ARG A 484 2.10 -9.67 5.81
CA ARG A 484 2.77 -10.85 6.34
C ARG A 484 3.33 -10.49 7.72
N TYR A 485 3.54 -11.51 8.54
CA TYR A 485 4.34 -11.41 9.76
C TYR A 485 5.60 -10.59 9.51
N THR A 486 5.69 -9.37 10.06
CA THR A 486 6.85 -8.50 9.89
C THR A 486 7.84 -8.76 11.02
N GLY A 487 9.09 -9.05 10.66
CA GLY A 487 10.18 -9.09 11.64
C GLY A 487 10.44 -7.75 12.34
N SER A 488 9.82 -6.66 11.85
CA SER A 488 9.90 -5.33 12.46
C SER A 488 9.47 -5.32 13.92
N ARG A 489 8.43 -6.08 14.29
CA ARG A 489 7.98 -6.16 15.69
C ARG A 489 9.07 -6.72 16.62
N ILE A 490 9.90 -7.63 16.13
CA ILE A 490 11.03 -8.20 16.87
C ILE A 490 12.15 -7.16 17.01
N ILE A 491 12.42 -6.41 15.95
CA ILE A 491 13.42 -5.33 15.96
C ILE A 491 12.97 -4.19 16.88
N ASP A 492 11.68 -3.84 16.89
CA ASP A 492 11.10 -2.82 17.77
C ASP A 492 11.35 -3.11 19.25
N VAL A 493 11.34 -4.40 19.65
CA VAL A 493 11.66 -4.83 21.03
C VAL A 493 13.11 -4.52 21.36
N VAL A 494 14.04 -4.78 20.43
CA VAL A 494 15.47 -4.46 20.59
C VAL A 494 15.70 -2.94 20.65
N GLU A 495 14.92 -2.17 19.88
CA GLU A 495 14.99 -0.71 19.86
C GLU A 495 14.23 -0.05 21.02
N GLY A 496 13.59 -0.82 21.91
CA GLY A 496 12.81 -0.32 23.03
C GLY A 496 11.51 0.40 22.66
N LYS A 497 11.04 0.23 21.42
CA LYS A 497 9.80 0.84 20.91
C LYS A 497 8.54 0.05 21.27
N ARG A 498 8.69 -1.23 21.62
CA ARG A 498 7.59 -2.16 21.86
C ARG A 498 7.92 -3.10 23.01
N ASP A 499 6.92 -3.43 23.82
CA ASP A 499 7.05 -4.42 24.89
C ASP A 499 7.24 -5.83 24.30
N ILE A 500 8.08 -6.62 24.93
CA ILE A 500 8.32 -8.01 24.54
C ILE A 500 7.05 -8.86 24.63
N GLU A 501 6.17 -8.59 25.59
CA GLU A 501 4.93 -9.34 25.78
C GLU A 501 3.87 -9.03 24.71
N GLU A 502 4.02 -7.92 23.97
CA GLU A 502 3.21 -7.65 22.78
C GLU A 502 3.65 -8.51 21.59
N VAL A 503 4.87 -9.06 21.62
CA VAL A 503 5.43 -9.89 20.55
C VAL A 503 5.37 -11.36 20.91
N PHE A 504 5.70 -11.74 22.14
CA PHE A 504 5.69 -13.12 22.61
C PHE A 504 4.58 -13.35 23.63
N TYR A 505 3.98 -14.53 23.56
CA TYR A 505 3.07 -15.00 24.57
C TYR A 505 3.81 -15.94 25.52
N LEU A 506 3.72 -15.66 26.83
CA LEU A 506 4.14 -16.57 27.89
C LEU A 506 2.97 -16.75 28.87
N ARG A 507 2.73 -17.99 29.29
CA ARG A 507 1.66 -18.34 30.24
C ARG A 507 1.81 -17.57 31.56
N PRO A 508 0.74 -17.06 32.17
CA PRO A 508 0.82 -16.43 33.50
C PRO A 508 1.46 -17.34 34.55
N VAL A 509 2.01 -16.78 35.61
CA VAL A 509 2.47 -17.58 36.76
C VAL A 509 1.29 -18.34 37.36
N GLY A 510 1.50 -19.63 37.64
CA GLY A 510 0.45 -20.48 38.19
C GLY A 510 0.77 -21.97 38.15
N SER A 511 -0.14 -22.76 38.69
CA SER A 511 -0.06 -24.23 38.68
C SER A 511 -0.79 -24.80 37.48
N TYR A 512 -0.10 -25.66 36.73
CA TYR A 512 -0.61 -26.27 35.51
C TYR A 512 -0.60 -27.79 35.62
N SER A 513 -1.39 -28.43 34.75
CA SER A 513 -1.36 -29.89 34.58
C SER A 513 -1.28 -30.23 33.10
N ASP A 514 -0.55 -31.30 32.77
CA ASP A 514 -0.50 -31.83 31.41
C ASP A 514 -1.61 -32.88 31.16
N ARG A 515 -1.66 -33.41 29.93
CA ARG A 515 -2.63 -34.44 29.52
C ARG A 515 -2.46 -35.78 30.25
N GLN A 516 -1.29 -36.02 30.83
CA GLN A 516 -0.97 -37.23 31.58
C GLN A 516 -1.25 -37.05 33.09
N GLY A 517 -1.76 -35.88 33.50
CA GLY A 517 -2.07 -35.55 34.88
C GLY A 517 -0.87 -35.05 35.70
N LYS A 518 0.30 -34.86 35.08
CA LYS A 518 1.47 -34.32 35.77
C LYS A 518 1.25 -32.84 36.09
N ARG A 519 1.33 -32.48 37.37
CA ARG A 519 1.23 -31.10 37.84
C ARG A 519 2.62 -30.46 37.89
N TYR A 520 2.69 -29.19 37.52
CA TYR A 520 3.91 -28.38 37.61
C TYR A 520 3.56 -26.93 37.90
N ASP A 521 4.44 -26.23 38.60
CA ASP A 521 4.30 -24.82 38.90
C ASP A 521 5.19 -24.00 37.98
N TYR A 522 4.61 -22.97 37.37
CA TYR A 522 5.33 -21.97 36.61
C TYR A 522 5.52 -20.74 37.50
N THR A 523 6.70 -20.63 38.11
CA THR A 523 7.05 -19.58 39.05
C THR A 523 7.48 -18.30 38.34
N GLU A 524 7.55 -17.18 39.09
CA GLU A 524 8.03 -15.90 38.58
C GLU A 524 9.48 -16.00 38.05
N ASP A 525 10.34 -16.74 38.76
CA ASP A 525 11.73 -16.94 38.34
C ASP A 525 11.84 -17.68 37.00
N LEU A 526 10.98 -18.67 36.76
CA LEU A 526 10.94 -19.39 35.48
C LEU A 526 10.41 -18.49 34.37
N ARG A 527 9.37 -17.69 34.68
CA ARG A 527 8.82 -16.72 33.74
C ARG A 527 9.86 -15.68 33.32
N GLN A 528 10.64 -15.15 34.27
CA GLN A 528 11.70 -14.19 33.96
C GLN A 528 12.80 -14.82 33.09
N GLN A 529 13.17 -16.07 33.34
CA GLN A 529 14.13 -16.79 32.49
C GLN A 529 13.64 -16.93 31.04
N ASP A 530 12.35 -17.20 30.85
CA ASP A 530 11.74 -17.32 29.53
C ASP A 530 11.61 -15.95 28.82
N LEU A 531 11.31 -14.88 29.57
CA LEU A 531 11.34 -13.51 29.06
C LEU A 531 12.74 -13.11 28.59
N ASP A 532 13.76 -13.38 29.41
CA ASP A 532 15.16 -13.14 29.08
C ASP A 532 15.59 -13.93 27.83
N TRP A 533 15.10 -15.16 27.67
CA TRP A 533 15.33 -15.96 26.47
C TRP A 533 14.68 -15.35 25.23
N CYS A 534 13.43 -14.91 25.33
CA CYS A 534 12.76 -14.20 24.24
C CYS A 534 13.53 -12.95 23.84
N LEU A 535 14.03 -12.19 24.81
CA LEU A 535 14.80 -10.97 24.57
C LEU A 535 16.13 -11.27 23.86
N LYS A 536 16.85 -12.30 24.32
CA LYS A 536 18.08 -12.79 23.67
C LYS A 536 17.81 -13.23 22.23
N ALA A 537 16.67 -13.87 21.97
CA ALA A 537 16.28 -14.27 20.63
C ALA A 537 15.99 -13.05 19.73
N CYS A 538 15.37 -11.98 20.26
CA CYS A 538 15.19 -10.73 19.52
C CYS A 538 16.52 -10.10 19.11
N TYR A 539 17.48 -10.00 20.05
CA TYR A 539 18.82 -9.49 19.75
C TYR A 539 19.51 -10.32 18.67
N ARG A 540 19.44 -11.65 18.79
CA ARG A 540 20.01 -12.58 17.81
C ARG A 540 19.36 -12.43 16.43
N TYR A 541 18.04 -12.24 16.39
CA TYR A 541 17.31 -11.98 15.16
C TYR A 541 17.78 -10.68 14.50
N ALA A 542 17.83 -9.58 15.27
CA ALA A 542 18.32 -8.29 14.78
C ALA A 542 19.75 -8.39 14.23
N GLU A 543 20.63 -9.12 14.91
CA GLU A 543 21.99 -9.41 14.44
C GLU A 543 22.00 -10.16 13.10
N ARG A 544 21.17 -11.22 12.94
CA ARG A 544 21.08 -11.97 11.68
C ARG A 544 20.57 -11.10 10.53
N ILE A 545 19.60 -10.23 10.79
CA ILE A 545 19.11 -9.28 9.80
C ILE A 545 20.21 -8.29 9.39
N GLN A 546 20.99 -7.78 10.35
CA GLN A 546 22.15 -6.91 10.06
C GLN A 546 23.24 -7.63 9.26
N GLN A 547 23.45 -8.93 9.50
CA GLN A 547 24.34 -9.79 8.73
C GLN A 547 23.82 -10.13 7.32
N GLY A 548 22.61 -9.68 6.95
CA GLY A 548 22.02 -9.84 5.62
C GLY A 548 21.20 -11.12 5.43
N PHE A 549 20.87 -11.85 6.50
CA PHE A 549 20.00 -13.04 6.41
C PHE A 549 18.60 -12.63 5.94
N SER A 550 17.91 -13.53 5.24
CA SER A 550 16.49 -13.35 4.94
C SER A 550 15.65 -13.50 6.22
N GLU A 551 14.54 -12.78 6.33
CA GLU A 551 13.63 -12.90 7.47
C GLU A 551 13.12 -14.34 7.61
N GLU A 552 12.91 -15.06 6.51
CA GLU A 552 12.45 -16.45 6.54
C GLU A 552 13.43 -17.41 7.20
N HIS A 553 14.73 -17.14 7.05
CA HIS A 553 15.78 -17.91 7.72
C HIS A 553 15.97 -17.40 9.16
N ALA A 554 16.04 -16.09 9.34
CA ALA A 554 16.26 -15.48 10.65
C ALA A 554 15.11 -15.81 11.62
N ARG A 555 13.85 -15.83 11.18
CA ARG A 555 12.69 -16.16 12.04
C ARG A 555 12.73 -17.59 12.57
N GLY A 556 13.47 -18.50 11.94
CA GLY A 556 13.61 -19.88 12.42
C GLY A 556 14.26 -19.99 13.79
N ILE A 557 14.94 -18.93 14.26
CA ILE A 557 15.59 -18.90 15.58
C ILE A 557 14.73 -18.23 16.66
N ILE A 558 13.56 -17.69 16.29
CA ILE A 558 12.64 -17.00 17.20
C ILE A 558 11.83 -18.03 17.99
N PRO A 559 11.58 -17.79 19.29
CA PRO A 559 10.70 -18.63 20.09
C PRO A 559 9.35 -18.86 19.43
N PHE A 560 8.88 -20.09 19.55
CA PHE A 560 7.70 -20.56 18.83
C PHE A 560 6.42 -19.83 19.25
N ASP A 561 6.32 -19.34 20.49
CA ASP A 561 5.13 -18.66 21.01
C ASP A 561 5.06 -17.17 20.65
N VAL A 562 5.56 -16.80 19.47
CA VAL A 562 5.34 -15.47 18.92
C VAL A 562 3.86 -15.26 18.60
N ARG A 563 3.32 -14.09 18.96
CA ARG A 563 1.92 -13.71 18.78
C ARG A 563 1.61 -13.47 17.31
N GLN A 564 0.47 -13.99 16.87
CA GLN A 564 -0.01 -13.87 15.51
C GLN A 564 -1.49 -13.48 15.47
N HIS A 565 -1.87 -12.98 14.31
CA HIS A 565 -3.25 -12.69 13.96
C HIS A 565 -3.59 -13.52 12.73
N TRP A 566 -4.82 -14.02 12.67
CA TRP A 566 -5.33 -14.68 11.48
C TRP A 566 -6.83 -14.44 11.35
N VAL A 567 -7.31 -14.54 10.12
CA VAL A 567 -8.74 -14.62 9.83
C VAL A 567 -9.07 -16.08 9.59
N MET A 568 -10.16 -16.54 10.19
CA MET A 568 -10.72 -17.86 9.94
C MET A 568 -12.21 -17.75 9.59
N SER A 569 -12.66 -18.58 8.65
CA SER A 569 -14.09 -18.75 8.38
C SER A 569 -14.53 -20.16 8.71
N ALA A 570 -15.76 -20.34 9.20
CA ALA A 570 -16.34 -21.64 9.52
C ALA A 570 -17.87 -21.63 9.36
N ASN A 571 -18.46 -22.80 9.10
CA ASN A 571 -19.90 -23.00 9.30
C ASN A 571 -20.23 -23.48 10.73
N VAL A 572 -21.52 -23.51 11.06
CA VAL A 572 -22.01 -23.92 12.39
C VAL A 572 -21.48 -25.30 12.77
N ARG A 573 -21.56 -26.28 11.86
CA ARG A 573 -21.05 -27.65 12.10
C ARG A 573 -19.56 -27.67 12.41
N SER A 574 -18.77 -26.95 11.63
CA SER A 574 -17.30 -26.93 11.74
C SER A 574 -16.86 -26.20 13.00
N LEU A 575 -17.57 -25.15 13.40
CA LEU A 575 -17.30 -24.45 14.64
C LEU A 575 -17.63 -25.31 15.86
N MET A 576 -18.75 -26.03 15.86
CA MET A 576 -19.07 -27.01 16.91
C MET A 576 -17.99 -28.09 17.00
N HIS A 577 -17.55 -28.63 15.86
CA HIS A 577 -16.48 -29.62 15.81
C HIS A 577 -15.16 -29.08 16.39
N LEU A 578 -14.80 -27.83 16.06
CA LEU A 578 -13.65 -27.16 16.64
C LEU A 578 -13.75 -27.06 18.17
N LEU A 579 -14.92 -26.64 18.67
CA LEU A 579 -15.19 -26.54 20.10
C LEU A 579 -15.10 -27.92 20.79
N ASP A 580 -15.59 -29.00 20.19
CA ASP A 580 -15.50 -30.33 20.78
C ASP A 580 -14.04 -30.78 20.98
N LEU A 581 -13.16 -30.47 20.01
CA LEU A 581 -11.77 -30.91 20.02
C LEU A 581 -10.84 -30.02 20.86
N ARG A 582 -11.16 -28.72 20.96
CA ARG A 582 -10.24 -27.72 21.53
C ARG A 582 -10.75 -27.05 22.81
N TRP A 583 -12.02 -27.23 23.17
CA TRP A 583 -12.60 -26.69 24.40
C TRP A 583 -12.72 -27.74 25.53
N LYS A 584 -12.19 -28.94 25.33
CA LYS A 584 -12.07 -29.96 26.38
C LYS A 584 -11.03 -29.57 27.43
N LEU A 585 -11.22 -30.01 28.68
CA LEU A 585 -10.39 -29.58 29.82
C LEU A 585 -8.92 -30.00 29.71
N ASP A 586 -8.63 -31.09 28.99
CA ASP A 586 -7.29 -31.60 28.68
C ASP A 586 -6.69 -31.03 27.38
N ALA A 587 -7.41 -30.14 26.68
CA ALA A 587 -6.83 -29.40 25.57
C ALA A 587 -5.81 -28.37 26.06
N GLN A 588 -4.99 -27.87 25.14
CA GLN A 588 -4.05 -26.80 25.46
C GLN A 588 -4.80 -25.55 25.95
N LEU A 589 -4.32 -24.92 27.03
CA LEU A 589 -4.97 -23.76 27.67
C LEU A 589 -5.26 -22.63 26.67
N GLU A 590 -4.31 -22.31 25.79
CA GLU A 590 -4.46 -21.25 24.81
C GLU A 590 -5.56 -21.55 23.78
N ALA A 591 -5.72 -22.83 23.41
CA ALA A 591 -6.80 -23.27 22.55
C ALA A 591 -8.15 -23.23 23.27
N GLN A 592 -8.19 -23.55 24.57
CA GLN A 592 -9.40 -23.40 25.39
C GLN A 592 -9.83 -21.93 25.45
N GLN A 593 -8.90 -21.01 25.69
CA GLN A 593 -9.18 -19.56 25.73
C GLN A 593 -9.66 -19.04 24.36
N LEU A 594 -9.10 -19.54 23.25
CA LEU A 594 -9.62 -19.25 21.92
C LEU A 594 -11.07 -19.71 21.78
N CYS A 595 -11.38 -20.94 22.19
CA CYS A 595 -12.75 -21.47 22.17
C CYS A 595 -13.72 -20.67 23.04
N GLU A 596 -13.28 -20.20 24.22
CA GLU A 596 -14.10 -19.33 25.08
C GLU A 596 -14.44 -18.00 24.42
N LEU A 597 -13.51 -17.43 23.64
CA LEU A 597 -13.74 -16.20 22.90
C LEU A 597 -14.62 -16.42 21.67
N ILE A 598 -14.38 -17.49 20.91
CA ILE A 598 -15.23 -17.91 19.79
C ILE A 598 -16.66 -18.21 20.26
N TRP A 599 -16.82 -18.81 21.45
CA TRP A 599 -18.11 -19.18 22.01
C TRP A 599 -19.05 -17.99 22.18
N LYS A 600 -18.53 -16.82 22.53
CA LYS A 600 -19.35 -15.60 22.67
C LYS A 600 -20.03 -15.25 21.35
N SER A 601 -19.26 -15.17 20.28
CA SER A 601 -19.77 -14.93 18.92
C SER A 601 -20.73 -16.03 18.47
N PHE A 602 -20.43 -17.30 18.79
CA PHE A 602 -21.30 -18.42 18.41
C PHE A 602 -22.66 -18.38 19.11
N LYS A 603 -22.68 -18.08 20.42
CA LYS A 603 -23.90 -18.00 21.22
C LYS A 603 -24.81 -16.85 20.77
N GLU A 604 -24.22 -15.71 20.42
CA GLU A 604 -24.95 -14.58 19.84
C GLU A 604 -25.49 -14.89 18.44
N TRP A 605 -24.75 -15.67 17.65
CA TRP A 605 -25.11 -15.97 16.27
C TRP A 605 -26.21 -17.04 16.16
N VAL A 606 -26.10 -18.16 16.87
CA VAL A 606 -27.03 -19.30 16.78
C VAL A 606 -27.53 -19.75 18.17
N PRO A 607 -28.36 -18.93 18.85
CA PRO A 607 -28.69 -19.10 20.27
C PRO A 607 -29.29 -20.46 20.64
N ALA A 608 -30.29 -20.97 19.90
CA ALA A 608 -30.94 -22.24 20.28
C ALA A 608 -30.00 -23.45 20.11
N ILE A 609 -29.17 -23.43 19.06
CA ILE A 609 -28.16 -24.48 18.82
C ILE A 609 -27.04 -24.38 19.85
N ALA A 610 -26.63 -23.17 20.23
CA ALA A 610 -25.65 -22.94 21.29
C ALA A 610 -26.15 -23.46 22.64
N GLU A 611 -27.39 -23.19 23.04
CA GLU A 611 -27.98 -23.74 24.27
C GLU A 611 -28.01 -25.27 24.26
N TRP A 612 -28.42 -25.86 23.13
CA TRP A 612 -28.37 -27.32 22.97
C TRP A 612 -26.94 -27.87 23.09
N TYR A 613 -25.96 -27.22 22.45
CA TYR A 613 -24.56 -27.62 22.49
C TYR A 613 -24.00 -27.53 23.92
N GLU A 614 -24.31 -26.45 24.64
CA GLU A 614 -23.91 -26.23 26.05
C GLU A 614 -24.44 -27.34 26.95
N ALA A 615 -25.72 -27.70 26.83
CA ALA A 615 -26.32 -28.75 27.63
C ALA A 615 -25.77 -30.15 27.29
N ASN A 616 -25.51 -30.46 26.01
CA ASN A 616 -25.31 -31.83 25.55
C ASN A 616 -23.86 -32.21 25.23
N ARG A 617 -23.02 -31.25 24.79
CA ARG A 617 -21.69 -31.52 24.20
C ARG A 617 -20.56 -30.70 24.77
N ALA A 618 -20.79 -29.45 25.19
CA ALA A 618 -19.74 -28.54 25.61
C ALA A 618 -18.83 -29.16 26.67
N LYS A 619 -17.52 -29.17 26.40
CA LYS A 619 -16.46 -29.73 27.25
C LYS A 619 -16.56 -31.25 27.54
N LYS A 620 -17.51 -31.98 26.93
CA LYS A 620 -17.77 -33.41 27.18
C LYS A 620 -17.06 -34.36 26.20
N ALA A 621 -16.35 -33.84 25.19
CA ALA A 621 -15.51 -34.59 24.24
C ALA A 621 -16.16 -35.84 23.59
N ARG A 622 -17.50 -35.83 23.37
CA ARG A 622 -18.26 -37.03 22.95
C ARG A 622 -17.97 -37.56 21.53
N LEU A 623 -17.23 -36.81 20.72
CA LEU A 623 -16.82 -37.19 19.36
C LEU A 623 -15.32 -36.93 19.10
N ALA A 624 -14.51 -36.78 20.16
CA ALA A 624 -13.08 -36.98 20.00
C ALA A 624 -12.86 -38.49 19.79
N PRO A 625 -12.10 -38.92 18.76
CA PRO A 625 -11.75 -40.33 18.61
C PRO A 625 -11.04 -40.86 19.87
#